data_AF-A0A813KLW9-F1
#
_entry.id   AF-A0A813KLW9-F1
#
_cell.length_a   1.000
_cell.length_b   1.000
_cell.length_c   1.000
_cell.angle_alpha   90.00
_cell.angle_beta   90.00
_cell.angle_gamma   90.00
#
_symmetry.space_group_name_H-M   'P 1'
#
loop_
_entity.id
_entity.type
_entity.pdbx_description
1 polymer ?
#
loop_
_entity_poly.entity_id
_entity_poly.type
_entity_poly.pdbx_seq_one_letter_code
_entity_poly.pdbx_strand_id
1 'polypeptide(L)'
;MAEMLFHGNLMTGASGSVLLPGTAYLLNFSQDLWLSQFQIQAPTGGKLAFFTEHLPKEFENKLHYLMAADGHDVEPMEEESSMDCADIVDAGIEHVKEKKWAEVIGASFLTIIPSIFGIAVLAASFSKKLSSWGKQALQFAKSGACGVVFAAAIFLLMPESIELVKAGKESESLAAGVWGAAVIGGWFLGVLIDHSCSSSHGCGLRNQLRMWSQKSTADVRPGILKSQRTAAPKIPR
;
A
#
# COMPACT_ATOMS: atom_id res chain seq x y z
N MET A 1 -9.90 20.90 0.34
CA MET A 1 -10.81 22.03 0.02
C MET A 1 -11.61 21.83 -1.29
N ALA A 2 -11.25 20.89 -2.17
CA ALA A 2 -11.95 20.69 -3.45
C ALA A 2 -13.41 20.17 -3.30
N GLU A 3 -13.70 19.30 -2.33
CA GLU A 3 -15.07 18.78 -2.14
C GLU A 3 -16.12 19.87 -1.84
N MET A 4 -15.74 21.00 -1.23
CA MET A 4 -16.69 22.09 -0.95
C MET A 4 -17.05 22.94 -2.17
N LEU A 5 -16.32 22.85 -3.29
CA LEU A 5 -16.57 23.63 -4.51
C LEU A 5 -17.59 22.99 -5.48
N PHE A 6 -17.79 21.67 -5.40
CA PHE A 6 -18.62 20.92 -6.37
C PHE A 6 -20.08 20.68 -5.93
N HIS A 7 -20.50 21.20 -4.77
CA HIS A 7 -21.87 21.03 -4.25
C HIS A 7 -22.92 21.98 -4.87
N GLY A 8 -22.57 22.66 -5.98
CA GLY A 8 -23.45 23.56 -6.73
C GLY A 8 -24.19 22.89 -7.89
N ASN A 9 -25.11 23.63 -8.52
CA ASN A 9 -25.80 23.19 -9.73
C ASN A 9 -24.79 23.18 -10.90
N LEU A 10 -24.29 22.00 -11.28
CA LEU A 10 -23.29 21.86 -12.34
C LEU A 10 -23.94 21.98 -13.71
N MET A 11 -23.33 22.75 -14.61
CA MET A 11 -23.74 22.81 -16.00
C MET A 11 -23.10 21.64 -16.76
N THR A 12 -23.91 20.82 -17.43
CA THR A 12 -23.35 19.72 -18.24
C THR A 12 -22.77 20.26 -19.54
N GLY A 13 -21.46 20.08 -19.73
CA GLY A 13 -20.77 20.36 -20.98
C GLY A 13 -20.64 19.08 -21.80
N ALA A 14 -21.15 19.08 -23.04
CA ALA A 14 -20.88 18.03 -24.03
C ALA A 14 -19.68 18.42 -24.92
N SER A 15 -19.12 17.46 -25.65
CA SER A 15 -18.09 17.76 -26.66
C SER A 15 -18.57 18.84 -27.65
N GLY A 16 -17.73 19.83 -27.91
CA GLY A 16 -18.02 21.04 -28.68
C GLY A 16 -18.61 22.20 -27.86
N SER A 17 -18.87 22.03 -26.57
CA SER A 17 -19.41 23.10 -25.72
C SER A 17 -18.36 24.15 -25.37
N VAL A 18 -18.86 25.36 -25.09
CA VAL A 18 -18.05 26.50 -24.66
C VAL A 18 -18.13 26.63 -23.14
N LEU A 19 -16.98 26.62 -22.50
CA LEU A 19 -16.80 26.78 -21.06
C LEU A 19 -16.46 28.25 -20.76
N LEU A 20 -17.23 28.84 -19.84
CA LEU A 20 -17.03 30.20 -19.36
C LEU A 20 -16.38 30.20 -17.98
N PRO A 21 -15.35 31.04 -17.73
CA PRO A 21 -14.78 31.19 -16.40
C PRO A 21 -15.82 31.57 -15.35
N GLY A 22 -15.67 31.04 -14.13
CA GLY A 22 -16.58 31.30 -13.00
C GLY A 22 -17.82 30.40 -12.94
N THR A 23 -17.97 29.46 -13.87
CA THR A 23 -19.03 28.44 -13.84
C THR A 23 -18.43 27.06 -13.61
N ALA A 24 -19.07 26.23 -12.77
CA ALA A 24 -18.70 24.84 -12.57
C ALA A 24 -19.39 23.94 -13.60
N TYR A 25 -18.62 23.08 -14.26
CA TYR A 25 -19.09 22.21 -15.32
C TYR A 25 -18.89 20.74 -14.99
N LEU A 26 -19.86 19.91 -15.35
CA LEU A 26 -19.69 18.47 -15.47
C LEU A 26 -19.36 18.15 -16.93
N LEU A 27 -18.12 17.77 -17.19
CA LEU A 27 -17.65 17.44 -18.54
C LEU A 27 -18.06 16.00 -18.88
N ASN A 28 -18.94 15.83 -19.87
CA ASN A 28 -19.36 14.53 -20.36
C ASN A 28 -18.56 14.16 -21.62
N PHE A 29 -17.62 13.24 -21.46
CA PHE A 29 -16.78 12.74 -22.55
C PHE A 29 -17.57 11.74 -23.41
N SER A 30 -17.61 11.97 -24.73
CA SER A 30 -18.28 11.07 -25.67
C SER A 30 -17.43 9.85 -25.96
N GLN A 31 -17.99 8.65 -25.77
CA GLN A 31 -17.32 7.39 -26.12
C GLN A 31 -17.37 7.07 -27.62
N ASP A 32 -18.23 7.77 -28.37
CA ASP A 32 -18.39 7.59 -29.82
C ASP A 32 -17.37 8.43 -30.62
N LEU A 33 -16.70 9.38 -29.97
CA LEU A 33 -15.69 10.25 -30.58
C LEU A 33 -14.30 9.84 -30.11
N TRP A 34 -13.35 9.87 -31.03
CA TRP A 34 -11.93 9.65 -30.70
C TRP A 34 -11.33 10.80 -29.88
N LEU A 35 -11.97 11.98 -29.89
CA LEU A 35 -11.60 13.17 -29.14
C LEU A 35 -12.86 13.92 -28.70
N SER A 36 -12.95 14.23 -27.41
CA SER A 36 -13.94 15.19 -26.89
C SER A 36 -13.27 16.54 -26.67
N GLN A 37 -13.78 17.59 -27.29
CA GLN A 37 -13.15 18.91 -27.25
C GLN A 37 -14.04 19.91 -26.54
N PHE A 38 -13.48 20.72 -25.65
CA PHE A 38 -14.22 21.74 -24.91
C PHE A 38 -13.51 23.09 -25.09
N GLN A 39 -14.24 24.10 -25.54
CA GLN A 39 -13.65 25.40 -25.85
C GLN A 39 -13.72 26.31 -24.63
N ILE A 40 -12.59 26.79 -24.14
CA ILE A 40 -12.56 27.71 -23.01
C ILE A 40 -12.48 29.14 -23.54
N GLN A 41 -13.46 29.99 -23.23
CA GLN A 41 -13.36 31.42 -23.54
C GLN A 41 -12.55 32.12 -22.47
N ALA A 42 -11.26 32.35 -22.76
CA ALA A 42 -10.40 33.14 -21.90
C ALA A 42 -10.62 34.65 -22.12
N PRO A 43 -10.89 35.45 -21.07
CA PRO A 43 -10.89 36.90 -21.19
C PRO A 43 -9.49 37.41 -21.51
N THR A 44 -9.40 38.41 -22.39
CA THR A 44 -8.12 38.96 -22.86
C THR A 44 -7.30 39.52 -21.70
N GLY A 45 -6.19 38.87 -21.35
CA GLY A 45 -5.20 39.35 -20.37
C GLY A 45 -5.29 38.78 -18.96
N GLY A 46 -6.13 37.77 -18.70
CA GLY A 46 -6.22 37.11 -17.38
C GLY A 46 -5.47 35.77 -17.31
N LYS A 47 -4.99 35.40 -16.11
CA LYS A 47 -4.61 34.01 -15.80
C LYS A 47 -5.88 33.23 -15.45
N LEU A 48 -5.98 31.99 -15.92
CA LEU A 48 -7.06 31.07 -15.56
C LEU A 48 -6.53 29.99 -14.62
N ALA A 49 -7.34 29.63 -13.63
CA ALA A 49 -7.10 28.48 -12.77
C ALA A 49 -8.21 27.46 -13.02
N PHE A 50 -7.83 26.20 -13.21
CA PHE A 50 -8.75 25.09 -13.39
C PHE A 50 -8.75 24.26 -12.10
N PHE A 51 -9.95 23.95 -11.60
CA PHE A 51 -10.14 23.05 -10.48
C PHE A 51 -10.91 21.85 -11.00
N THR A 52 -10.29 20.68 -10.95
CA THR A 52 -10.85 19.44 -11.49
C THR A 52 -10.77 18.35 -10.41
N GLU A 53 -11.66 17.37 -10.49
CA GLU A 53 -11.64 16.20 -9.60
C GLU A 53 -10.47 15.26 -9.95
N HIS A 54 -10.17 15.15 -11.24
CA HIS A 54 -9.06 14.40 -11.81
C HIS A 54 -8.08 15.33 -12.51
N LEU A 55 -6.79 14.99 -12.53
CA LEU A 55 -5.81 15.80 -13.26
C LEU A 55 -6.11 15.73 -14.76
N PRO A 56 -6.21 16.87 -15.48
CA PRO A 56 -6.51 16.86 -16.92
C PRO A 56 -5.54 16.01 -17.75
N LYS A 57 -4.31 15.83 -17.28
CA LYS A 57 -3.29 14.96 -17.88
C LYS A 57 -3.68 13.49 -17.94
N GLU A 58 -4.57 13.01 -17.07
CA GLU A 58 -5.08 11.63 -17.10
C GLU A 58 -5.81 11.30 -18.42
N PHE A 59 -6.32 12.32 -19.10
CA PHE A 59 -7.03 12.18 -20.37
C PHE A 59 -6.14 12.45 -21.60
N GLU A 60 -4.83 12.62 -21.40
CA GLU A 60 -3.88 12.90 -22.47
C GLU A 60 -3.50 11.60 -23.21
N ASN A 61 -3.83 11.51 -24.50
CA ASN A 61 -3.38 10.42 -25.35
C ASN A 61 -2.90 10.98 -26.70
N LYS A 62 -1.60 11.23 -26.81
CA LYS A 62 -0.91 11.80 -27.99
C LYS A 62 -1.34 13.22 -28.40
N LEU A 63 -2.28 13.82 -27.67
CA LEU A 63 -2.75 15.18 -27.84
C LEU A 63 -2.77 15.86 -26.48
N HIS A 64 -2.18 17.06 -26.40
CA HIS A 64 -2.11 17.85 -25.19
C HIS A 64 -3.51 18.23 -24.70
N TYR A 65 -3.74 18.11 -23.38
CA TYR A 65 -5.05 18.35 -22.76
C TYR A 65 -5.46 19.83 -22.78
N LEU A 66 -4.48 20.75 -22.88
CA LEU A 66 -4.68 22.17 -23.11
C LEU A 66 -3.98 22.59 -24.40
N MET A 67 -4.76 23.15 -25.33
CA MET A 67 -4.25 23.67 -26.60
C MET A 67 -4.78 25.08 -26.83
N ALA A 68 -3.95 25.92 -27.43
CA ALA A 68 -4.35 27.22 -27.92
C ALA A 68 -5.20 27.10 -29.19
N ALA A 69 -5.87 28.18 -29.57
CA ALA A 69 -6.75 28.20 -30.76
C ALA A 69 -5.97 27.97 -32.07
N ASP A 70 -4.66 28.16 -32.07
CA ASP A 70 -3.74 27.90 -33.18
C ASP A 70 -3.18 26.46 -33.18
N GLY A 71 -3.58 25.64 -32.20
CA GLY A 71 -3.18 24.24 -32.07
C GLY A 71 -1.82 24.02 -31.40
N HIS A 72 -1.22 25.05 -30.81
CA HIS A 72 -0.03 24.89 -29.98
C HIS A 72 -0.39 24.40 -28.57
N ASP A 73 0.49 23.58 -27.99
CA ASP A 73 0.37 23.06 -26.64
C ASP A 73 0.51 24.20 -25.63
N VAL A 74 -0.35 24.21 -24.62
CA VAL A 74 -0.34 25.21 -23.54
C VAL A 74 -0.13 24.50 -22.21
N GLU A 75 1.02 24.75 -21.59
CA GLU A 75 1.37 24.19 -20.28
C GLU A 75 0.88 25.11 -19.14
N PRO A 76 0.39 24.55 -18.02
CA PRO A 76 0.04 25.32 -16.84
C PRO A 76 1.30 25.95 -16.22
N MET A 77 1.14 27.14 -15.66
CA MET A 77 2.24 27.80 -14.91
C MET A 77 2.54 27.10 -13.59
N GLU A 78 1.51 26.58 -12.93
CA GLU A 78 1.55 25.87 -11.65
C GLU A 78 0.47 24.78 -11.70
N GLU A 79 0.79 23.57 -11.22
CA GLU A 79 -0.12 22.43 -11.13
C GLU A 79 0.02 21.81 -9.74
N GLU A 80 -1.02 21.93 -8.91
CA GLU A 80 -1.07 21.32 -7.59
C GLU A 80 -2.08 20.17 -7.62
N SER A 81 -1.60 18.94 -7.36
CA SER A 81 -2.48 17.81 -7.10
C SER A 81 -2.78 17.76 -5.61
N SER A 82 -4.04 17.56 -5.22
CA SER A 82 -4.41 17.43 -3.81
C SER A 82 -3.88 16.16 -3.13
N MET A 83 -3.02 15.39 -3.82
CA MET A 83 -2.35 14.20 -3.30
C MET A 83 -0.88 14.44 -2.93
N ASP A 84 -0.40 15.69 -2.99
CA ASP A 84 0.92 16.05 -2.46
C ASP A 84 0.80 16.87 -1.16
N CYS A 85 1.21 16.22 -0.06
CA CYS A 85 1.79 16.74 1.19
C CYS A 85 1.02 17.84 1.98
N ALA A 86 0.60 17.59 3.22
CA ALA A 86 1.50 17.67 4.37
C ALA A 86 2.44 18.88 4.28
N ASP A 87 1.91 20.05 4.62
CA ASP A 87 2.62 21.31 4.84
C ASP A 87 3.99 21.10 5.52
N ILE A 88 5.06 21.24 4.74
CA ILE A 88 6.18 22.08 5.18
C ILE A 88 6.26 23.22 4.19
N VAL A 89 5.93 24.40 4.70
CA VAL A 89 6.14 25.70 4.08
C VAL A 89 7.52 25.76 3.46
N ASP A 90 7.64 26.00 2.15
CA ASP A 90 8.72 26.87 1.72
C ASP A 90 8.37 27.67 0.47
N ALA A 91 8.44 28.98 0.65
CA ALA A 91 8.34 29.95 -0.41
C ALA A 91 9.67 29.99 -1.15
N GLY A 92 9.67 29.55 -2.40
CA GLY A 92 10.66 29.92 -3.40
C GLY A 92 12.13 29.75 -2.99
N ILE A 93 12.63 28.51 -3.05
CA ILE A 93 14.08 28.28 -3.25
C ILE A 93 14.29 27.25 -4.36
N GLU A 94 15.07 27.72 -5.33
CA GLU A 94 15.81 27.05 -6.39
C GLU A 94 16.03 25.53 -6.22
N HIS A 95 15.79 24.78 -7.29
CA HIS A 95 16.05 23.34 -7.41
C HIS A 95 17.51 22.96 -7.13
N VAL A 96 17.88 22.83 -5.86
CA VAL A 96 18.99 21.97 -5.45
C VAL A 96 18.38 20.60 -5.21
N LYS A 97 18.69 19.66 -6.11
CA LYS A 97 18.38 18.23 -5.97
C LYS A 97 19.26 17.66 -4.85
N GLU A 98 19.06 18.15 -3.63
CA GLU A 98 19.82 17.74 -2.47
C GLU A 98 19.37 16.33 -2.08
N LYS A 99 20.36 15.46 -2.02
CA LYS A 99 20.23 14.04 -1.71
C LYS A 99 19.64 13.90 -0.29
N LYS A 100 18.30 13.80 -0.18
CA LYS A 100 17.49 13.59 1.06
C LYS A 100 17.79 12.29 1.84
N TRP A 101 18.96 11.68 1.67
CA TRP A 101 19.35 10.45 2.35
C TRP A 101 19.40 10.65 3.87
N ALA A 102 19.82 11.83 4.34
CA ALA A 102 19.84 12.16 5.75
C ALA A 102 18.42 12.22 6.36
N GLU A 103 17.44 12.73 5.60
CA GLU A 103 16.04 12.81 6.01
C GLU A 103 15.43 11.40 6.13
N VAL A 104 15.66 10.54 5.13
CA VAL A 104 15.18 9.15 5.14
C VAL A 104 15.81 8.34 6.29
N ILE A 105 17.12 8.51 6.51
CA ILE A 105 17.82 7.85 7.62
C ILE A 105 17.30 8.38 8.97
N GLY A 106 17.12 9.70 9.10
CA GLY A 106 16.59 10.34 10.31
C GLY A 106 15.16 9.89 10.64
N ALA A 107 14.28 9.86 9.64
CA ALA A 107 12.91 9.37 9.77
C ALA A 107 12.89 7.90 10.19
N SER A 108 13.79 7.07 9.65
CA SER A 108 13.92 5.67 10.05
C SER A 108 14.22 5.52 11.54
N PHE A 109 15.12 6.33 12.10
CA PHE A 109 15.38 6.31 13.55
C PHE A 109 14.20 6.83 14.37
N LEU A 110 13.51 7.86 13.90
CA LEU A 110 12.35 8.42 14.58
C LEU A 110 11.20 7.40 14.70
N THR A 111 10.97 6.59 13.66
CA THR A 111 9.93 5.55 13.66
C THR A 111 10.21 4.39 14.62
N ILE A 112 11.46 4.22 15.06
CA ILE A 112 11.85 3.20 16.05
C ILE A 112 11.49 3.65 17.48
N ILE A 113 11.40 4.96 17.75
CA ILE A 113 11.17 5.48 19.11
C ILE A 113 9.81 5.02 19.70
N PRO A 114 8.66 5.10 19.00
CA PRO A 114 7.39 4.59 19.50
C PRO A 114 7.43 3.08 19.75
N SER A 115 8.14 2.34 18.89
CA SER A 115 8.29 0.88 19.02
C SER A 115 9.11 0.51 20.26
N ILE A 116 10.25 1.20 20.51
CA ILE A 116 11.07 0.99 21.72
C ILE A 116 10.29 1.40 22.97
N PHE A 117 9.60 2.54 22.93
CA PHE A 117 8.79 3.01 24.06
C PHE A 117 7.66 2.03 24.39
N GLY A 118 6.95 1.53 23.38
CA GLY A 118 5.94 0.49 23.52
C GLY A 118 6.50 -0.78 24.16
N ILE A 119 7.65 -1.27 23.69
CA ILE A 119 8.33 -2.44 24.28
C ILE A 119 8.74 -2.19 25.73
N ALA A 120 9.30 -1.01 26.04
CA ALA A 120 9.74 -0.66 27.39
C ALA A 120 8.57 -0.61 28.38
N VAL A 121 7.44 0.00 27.99
CA VAL A 121 6.21 0.04 28.79
C VAL A 121 5.62 -1.36 28.96
N LEU A 122 5.54 -2.16 27.89
CA LEU A 122 5.03 -3.54 27.97
C LEU A 122 5.89 -4.41 28.89
N ALA A 123 7.22 -4.29 28.79
CA ALA A 123 8.16 -5.02 29.62
C ALA A 123 8.06 -4.60 31.10
N ALA A 124 7.96 -3.31 31.40
CA ALA A 124 7.84 -2.82 32.76
C ALA A 124 6.48 -3.17 33.41
N SER A 125 5.37 -3.01 32.67
CA SER A 125 4.02 -3.17 33.22
C SER A 125 3.52 -4.61 33.25
N PHE A 126 4.01 -5.49 32.37
CA PHE A 126 3.48 -6.85 32.24
C PHE A 126 4.49 -7.97 32.49
N SER A 127 5.76 -7.70 32.83
CA SER A 127 6.80 -8.74 33.04
C SER A 127 6.37 -9.90 33.95
N LYS A 128 5.62 -9.64 35.02
CA LYS A 128 5.16 -10.67 35.96
C LYS A 128 3.88 -11.40 35.53
N LYS A 129 3.06 -10.80 34.66
CA LYS A 129 1.75 -11.34 34.21
C LYS A 129 1.81 -11.96 32.82
N LEU A 130 2.75 -11.52 31.98
CA LEU A 130 3.00 -12.03 30.64
C LEU A 130 3.65 -13.41 30.65
N SER A 131 4.44 -13.75 31.69
CA SER A 131 5.02 -15.09 31.82
C SER A 131 3.97 -16.17 32.14
N SER A 132 2.86 -15.80 32.78
CA SER A 132 1.74 -16.72 33.03
C SER A 132 0.79 -16.82 31.84
N TRP A 133 0.67 -15.74 31.04
CA TRP A 133 0.01 -15.73 29.74
C TRP A 133 0.95 -16.28 28.66
N GLY A 134 1.42 -17.51 28.89
CA GLY A 134 2.36 -18.20 28.01
C GLY A 134 1.80 -18.44 26.60
N LYS A 135 2.72 -18.82 25.70
CA LYS A 135 2.61 -19.37 24.31
C LYS A 135 1.41 -18.95 23.42
N GLN A 136 0.17 -19.03 23.89
CA GLN A 136 -1.03 -18.61 23.17
C GLN A 136 -1.08 -17.08 22.94
N ALA A 137 -0.82 -16.26 23.96
CA ALA A 137 -0.78 -14.80 23.78
C ALA A 137 0.34 -14.38 22.80
N LEU A 138 1.47 -15.10 22.82
CA LEU A 138 2.56 -14.92 21.86
C LEU A 138 2.17 -15.34 20.44
N GLN A 139 1.36 -16.39 20.28
CA GLN A 139 0.84 -16.78 18.96
C GLN A 139 -0.08 -15.70 18.38
N PHE A 140 -0.97 -15.13 19.18
CA PHE A 140 -1.83 -14.01 18.75
C PHE A 140 -1.03 -12.74 18.40
N ALA A 141 -0.01 -12.41 19.19
CA ALA A 141 0.87 -11.28 18.90
C ALA A 141 1.63 -11.48 17.59
N LYS A 142 2.13 -12.69 17.31
CA LYS A 142 2.84 -13.01 16.06
C LYS A 142 1.91 -12.96 14.84
N SER A 143 0.69 -13.48 14.95
CA SER A 143 -0.30 -13.38 13.85
C SER A 143 -0.76 -11.93 13.63
N GLY A 144 -0.91 -11.15 14.71
CA GLY A 144 -1.24 -9.73 14.62
C GLY A 144 -0.15 -8.91 13.94
N ALA A 145 1.12 -9.11 14.30
CA ALA A 145 2.25 -8.44 13.68
C ALA A 145 2.34 -8.75 12.17
N CYS A 146 2.14 -10.01 11.77
CA CYS A 146 2.09 -10.40 10.36
C CYS A 146 0.95 -9.68 9.61
N GLY A 147 -0.25 -9.61 10.22
CA GLY A 147 -1.40 -8.91 9.65
C GLY A 147 -1.15 -7.42 9.45
N VAL A 148 -0.51 -6.74 10.41
CA VAL A 148 -0.17 -5.31 10.29
C VAL A 148 0.83 -5.06 9.17
N VAL A 149 1.88 -5.87 9.05
CA VAL A 149 2.87 -5.74 7.97
C VAL A 149 2.23 -6.01 6.60
N PHE A 150 1.35 -7.00 6.52
CA PHE A 150 0.59 -7.31 5.30
C PHE A 150 -0.36 -6.17 4.92
N ALA A 151 -1.11 -5.62 5.87
CA ALA A 151 -1.99 -4.48 5.64
C ALA A 151 -1.21 -3.23 5.18
N ALA A 152 -0.06 -2.94 5.80
CA ALA A 152 0.81 -1.85 5.37
C ALA A 152 1.34 -2.07 3.94
N ALA A 153 1.71 -3.29 3.58
CA ALA A 153 2.15 -3.62 2.23
C ALA A 153 1.04 -3.41 1.18
N ILE A 154 -0.20 -3.80 1.47
CA ILE A 154 -1.32 -3.68 0.52
C ILE A 154 -1.87 -2.25 0.45
N PHE A 155 -2.09 -1.58 1.57
CA PHE A 155 -2.81 -0.31 1.57
C PHE A 155 -1.91 0.92 1.44
N LEU A 156 -0.65 0.84 1.88
CA LEU A 156 0.26 1.98 1.84
C LEU A 156 1.29 1.84 0.72
N LEU A 157 1.92 0.67 0.59
CA LEU A 157 3.00 0.50 -0.38
C LEU A 157 2.51 0.17 -1.79
N MET A 158 1.41 -0.60 -1.93
CA MET A 158 0.94 -1.03 -3.25
C MET A 158 0.45 0.12 -4.14
N PRO A 159 -0.43 1.05 -3.68
CA PRO A 159 -0.96 2.11 -4.54
C PRO A 159 0.17 3.03 -5.04
N GLU A 160 1.00 3.52 -4.11
CA GLU A 160 2.17 4.35 -4.39
C GLU A 160 3.14 3.67 -5.37
N SER A 161 3.42 2.38 -5.17
CA SER A 161 4.36 1.66 -6.04
C SER A 161 3.86 1.51 -7.47
N ILE A 162 2.55 1.38 -7.69
CA ILE A 162 1.98 1.21 -9.03
C ILE A 162 2.06 2.53 -9.79
N GLU A 163 1.77 3.64 -9.13
CA GLU A 163 1.86 4.98 -9.72
C GLU A 163 3.31 5.40 -9.96
N LEU A 164 4.20 5.17 -8.98
CA LEU A 164 5.62 5.48 -9.11
C LEU A 164 6.29 4.71 -10.27
N VAL A 165 5.91 3.44 -10.47
CA VAL A 165 6.48 2.63 -11.56
C VAL A 165 5.93 3.04 -12.93
N LYS A 166 4.75 3.66 -12.98
CA LYS A 166 4.15 4.26 -14.19
C LYS A 166 4.72 5.65 -14.49
N ALA A 167 5.15 6.40 -13.48
CA ALA A 167 5.72 7.73 -13.65
C ALA A 167 6.93 7.70 -14.62
N GLY A 168 6.76 8.31 -15.80
CA GLY A 168 7.80 8.41 -16.82
C GLY A 168 7.94 7.23 -17.78
N LYS A 169 6.94 6.33 -17.89
CA LYS A 169 6.93 5.23 -18.88
C LYS A 169 5.74 5.28 -19.81
N GLU A 170 6.01 5.19 -21.11
CA GLU A 170 5.04 5.19 -22.22
C GLU A 170 4.15 3.93 -22.30
N SER A 171 4.51 2.83 -21.61
CA SER A 171 3.82 1.54 -21.72
C SER A 171 3.40 0.97 -20.37
N GLU A 172 2.09 0.82 -20.18
CA GLU A 172 1.48 0.28 -18.96
C GLU A 172 1.90 -1.16 -18.68
N SER A 173 2.07 -1.97 -19.73
CA SER A 173 2.47 -3.38 -19.62
C SER A 173 3.88 -3.54 -19.05
N LEU A 174 4.81 -2.63 -19.40
CA LEU A 174 6.17 -2.65 -18.89
C LEU A 174 6.21 -2.17 -17.43
N ALA A 175 5.39 -1.18 -17.07
CA ALA A 175 5.24 -0.75 -15.68
C ALA A 175 4.72 -1.90 -14.80
N ALA A 176 3.65 -2.58 -15.22
CA ALA A 176 3.11 -3.74 -14.50
C ALA A 176 4.13 -4.89 -14.41
N GLY A 177 4.88 -5.15 -15.48
CA GLY A 177 5.93 -6.17 -15.49
C GLY A 177 7.09 -5.89 -14.53
N VAL A 178 7.57 -4.64 -14.48
CA VAL A 178 8.64 -4.22 -13.56
C VAL A 178 8.19 -4.30 -12.11
N TRP A 179 6.94 -3.88 -11.82
CA TRP A 179 6.35 -4.01 -10.49
C TRP A 179 6.26 -5.48 -10.07
N GLY A 180 5.71 -6.35 -10.94
CA GLY A 180 5.60 -7.79 -10.66
C GLY A 180 6.96 -8.46 -10.46
N ALA A 181 7.96 -8.07 -11.24
CA ALA A 181 9.34 -8.55 -11.08
C ALA A 181 9.95 -8.12 -9.75
N ALA A 182 9.66 -6.91 -9.26
CA ALA A 182 10.12 -6.45 -7.94
C ALA A 182 9.51 -7.26 -6.79
N VAL A 183 8.21 -7.59 -6.87
CA VAL A 183 7.53 -8.45 -5.88
C VAL A 183 8.14 -9.85 -5.86
N ILE A 184 8.31 -10.47 -7.03
CA ILE A 184 8.93 -11.79 -7.17
C ILE A 184 10.39 -11.76 -6.68
N GLY A 185 11.13 -10.69 -7.00
CA GLY A 185 12.50 -10.48 -6.54
C GLY A 185 12.61 -10.40 -5.01
N GLY A 186 11.67 -9.69 -4.35
CA GLY A 186 11.58 -9.65 -2.90
C GLY A 186 11.34 -11.02 -2.27
N TRP A 187 10.46 -11.83 -2.87
CA TRP A 187 10.24 -13.21 -2.42
C TRP A 187 11.49 -14.08 -2.55
N PHE A 188 12.18 -14.02 -3.70
CA PHE A 188 13.44 -14.74 -3.90
C PHE A 188 14.53 -14.31 -2.92
N LEU A 189 14.65 -13.01 -2.63
CA LEU A 189 15.58 -12.51 -1.62
C LEU A 189 15.28 -13.14 -0.24
N GLY A 190 14.01 -13.23 0.14
CA GLY A 190 13.59 -13.92 1.37
C GLY A 190 14.01 -15.39 1.41
N VAL A 191 13.81 -16.13 0.31
CA VAL A 191 14.26 -17.52 0.17
C VAL A 191 15.78 -17.65 0.27
N LEU A 192 16.52 -16.74 -0.36
CA LEU A 192 17.99 -16.73 -0.32
C LEU A 192 18.51 -16.46 1.09
N ILE A 193 17.88 -15.55 1.84
CA ILE A 193 18.24 -15.27 3.23
C ILE A 193 17.98 -16.50 4.10
N ASP A 194 16.81 -17.13 3.98
CA ASP A 194 16.48 -18.34 4.74
C ASP A 194 17.44 -19.49 4.44
N HIS A 195 17.74 -19.71 3.15
CA HIS A 195 18.71 -20.72 2.74
C HIS A 195 20.12 -20.43 3.30
N SER A 196 20.54 -19.16 3.27
CA SER A 196 21.84 -18.73 3.79
C SER A 196 21.93 -18.90 5.31
N CYS A 197 20.87 -18.56 6.05
CA CYS A 197 20.79 -18.77 7.50
C CYS A 197 20.72 -20.26 7.87
N SER A 198 20.01 -21.08 7.10
CA SER A 198 19.93 -22.53 7.31
C SER A 198 21.27 -23.23 7.02
N SER A 199 22.01 -22.74 6.03
CA SER A 199 23.35 -23.21 5.69
C SER A 199 24.39 -22.82 6.74
N SER A 200 24.32 -21.61 7.30
CA SER A 200 25.24 -21.14 8.35
C SER A 200 24.95 -21.75 9.74
N HIS A 201 23.71 -22.13 10.03
CA HIS A 201 23.32 -22.84 11.26
C HIS A 201 23.31 -24.37 11.12
N GLY A 202 24.09 -24.92 10.19
CA GLY A 202 24.28 -26.36 9.95
C GLY A 202 24.82 -27.16 11.15
N CYS A 203 24.02 -27.29 12.21
CA CYS A 203 24.14 -28.30 13.27
C CYS A 203 22.87 -28.43 14.14
N GLY A 204 22.03 -27.38 14.26
CA GLY A 204 20.92 -27.37 15.23
C GLY A 204 19.56 -27.90 14.72
N LEU A 205 19.13 -27.49 13.53
CA LEU A 205 17.74 -27.71 13.08
C LEU A 205 17.47 -29.14 12.61
N ARG A 206 18.50 -29.81 12.05
CA ARG A 206 18.41 -31.20 11.58
C ARG A 206 18.21 -32.19 12.75
N ASN A 207 18.68 -31.84 13.95
CA ASN A 207 18.44 -32.62 15.18
C ASN A 207 17.06 -32.37 15.81
N GLN A 208 16.51 -31.15 15.70
CA GLN A 208 15.16 -30.82 16.18
C GLN A 208 14.06 -31.52 15.38
N LEU A 209 14.20 -31.60 14.05
CA LEU A 209 13.26 -32.34 13.19
C LEU A 209 13.30 -33.86 13.46
N ARG A 210 14.47 -34.43 13.78
CA ARG A 210 14.57 -35.83 14.26
C ARG A 210 13.93 -36.04 15.63
N MET A 211 14.12 -35.11 16.56
CA MET A 211 13.49 -35.21 17.90
C MET A 211 11.97 -35.07 17.84
N TRP A 212 11.43 -34.20 16.97
CA TRP A 212 9.98 -34.06 16.79
C TRP A 212 9.35 -35.31 16.15
N SER A 213 10.05 -35.91 15.17
CA SER A 213 9.64 -37.19 14.58
C SER A 213 9.67 -38.34 15.58
N GLN A 214 10.64 -38.40 16.51
CA GLN A 214 10.67 -39.44 17.55
C GLN A 214 9.63 -39.23 18.65
N LYS A 215 9.33 -37.97 19.01
CA LYS A 215 8.32 -37.67 20.06
C LYS A 215 6.91 -37.97 19.58
N SER A 216 6.61 -37.76 18.29
CA SER A 216 5.31 -38.11 17.70
C SER A 216 5.04 -39.62 17.67
N THR A 217 6.09 -40.46 17.62
CA THR A 217 5.95 -41.92 17.59
C THR A 217 5.92 -42.56 18.98
N ALA A 218 6.39 -41.86 20.03
CA ALA A 218 6.45 -42.41 21.39
C ALA A 218 5.19 -42.13 22.23
N ASP A 219 4.35 -41.15 21.85
CA ASP A 219 3.16 -40.74 22.60
C ASP A 219 1.86 -41.43 22.15
N VAL A 220 1.92 -42.27 21.11
CA VAL A 220 0.83 -43.20 20.79
C VAL A 220 1.02 -44.47 21.62
N ARG A 221 0.79 -44.37 22.94
CA ARG A 221 0.57 -45.58 23.76
C ARG A 221 -0.79 -46.19 23.39
N PRO A 222 -0.87 -47.49 23.04
CA PRO A 222 -2.14 -48.19 22.89
C PRO A 222 -2.72 -48.44 24.28
N GLY A 223 -3.49 -47.48 24.78
CA GLY A 223 -4.04 -47.47 26.13
C GLY A 223 -5.56 -47.45 26.20
N ILE A 224 -6.29 -47.96 25.21
CA ILE A 224 -7.76 -48.08 25.27
C ILE A 224 -8.22 -49.37 24.57
N LEU A 225 -8.06 -50.51 25.25
CA LEU A 225 -8.95 -51.67 25.13
C LEU A 225 -8.97 -52.40 26.49
N LYS A 226 -9.56 -51.76 27.50
CA LYS A 226 -10.02 -52.49 28.68
C LYS A 226 -11.25 -53.31 28.28
N SER A 227 -10.99 -54.60 28.07
CA SER A 227 -11.94 -55.72 28.08
C SER A 227 -13.13 -55.48 29.03
N GLN A 228 -14.27 -55.08 28.49
CA GLN A 228 -15.59 -55.29 29.10
C GLN A 228 -15.90 -56.79 29.04
N ARG A 229 -15.47 -57.54 30.06
CA ARG A 229 -15.89 -58.93 30.28
C ARG A 229 -17.04 -58.89 31.29
N THR A 230 -18.25 -58.92 30.76
CA THR A 230 -19.52 -59.00 31.50
C THR A 230 -19.51 -60.19 32.45
N ALA A 231 -19.74 -59.94 33.74
CA ALA A 231 -20.01 -60.97 34.73
C ALA A 231 -21.40 -61.58 34.48
N ALA A 232 -21.47 -62.91 34.38
CA ALA A 232 -22.71 -63.65 34.24
C ALA A 232 -23.55 -63.64 35.54
N PRO A 233 -24.88 -63.56 35.47
CA PRO A 233 -25.74 -63.59 36.65
C PRO A 233 -25.85 -65.01 37.23
N LYS A 234 -25.69 -65.14 38.56
CA LYS A 234 -25.95 -66.37 39.31
C LYS A 234 -27.47 -66.57 39.46
N ILE A 235 -27.95 -67.72 38.98
CA ILE A 235 -29.32 -68.22 39.21
C ILE A 235 -29.36 -68.84 40.62
N PRO A 236 -30.25 -68.39 41.54
CA PRO A 236 -30.53 -69.12 42.77
C PRO A 236 -31.45 -70.31 42.49
N ARG A 237 -31.20 -71.43 43.18
CA ARG A 237 -32.07 -72.61 43.20
C ARG A 237 -33.35 -72.32 43.99
#